data_AF-A0A820JTY3-F1
#
_entry.id   AF-A0A820JTY3-F1
#
_cell.length_a   1.000
_cell.length_b   1.000
_cell.length_c   1.000
_cell.angle_alpha   90.00
_cell.angle_beta   90.00
_cell.angle_gamma   90.00
#
_symmetry.space_group_name_H-M   'P 1'
#
loop_
_entity.id
_entity.type
_entity.pdbx_description
1 polymer ?
#
loop_
_entity_poly.entity_id
_entity_poly.type
_entity_poly.pdbx_seq_one_letter_code
_entity_poly.pdbx_strand_id
1 'polypeptide(L)'
;MEDHYLTEQHQRAIMKVVRQMLSQFNDRLMDNNFSSVITAGTYNTATAQLQELYKMLNILSGSIEALNNDQERLSNESLQIQVTIPSLTEELSKVKLSIQESSSFLEGVKHNQDILNQDLASIEEKINDLQYVSYDGTFIWKITNFKEKMIDAQSERQTSIYSPPFYSSPTGYKMRARLYLNGDGNARRTHMSLFFVLMRSLNDPILKFPFNFKVTFCLYDQTPAQQHIIDSFRPDIKSSSFQRPRSAMNIASGIPKFFPLEIIQQEGNSYVRDDTMFIKAMIDFRDINKTLLPYVLNLNPGLPTHVQQEMIMQEVERRSQQQSVAQPKIPPK
;
A
#
# COMPACT_ATOMS: atom_id res chain seq x y z
N MET A 1 -26.81 54.59 13.78
CA MET A 1 -27.38 55.80 14.38
C MET A 1 -28.58 55.34 15.19
N GLU A 2 -28.38 55.00 16.45
CA GLU A 2 -29.49 54.77 17.40
C GLU A 2 -29.27 55.73 18.55
N ASP A 3 -30.16 56.71 18.65
CA ASP A 3 -30.14 57.77 19.64
C ASP A 3 -30.17 57.18 21.06
N HIS A 4 -29.10 57.43 21.81
CA HIS A 4 -28.95 57.08 23.21
C HIS A 4 -29.86 57.96 24.08
N TYR A 5 -31.15 57.66 24.13
CA TYR A 5 -32.03 58.17 25.17
C TYR A 5 -31.88 57.29 26.43
N LEU A 6 -31.84 57.91 27.62
CA LEU A 6 -32.04 57.19 28.89
C LEU A 6 -33.24 56.24 28.72
N THR A 7 -33.01 54.93 28.87
CA THR A 7 -34.10 53.95 28.73
C THR A 7 -35.26 54.31 29.68
N GLU A 8 -36.48 53.95 29.28
CA GLU A 8 -37.70 54.30 30.02
C GLU A 8 -37.62 53.92 31.53
N GLN A 9 -36.88 52.86 31.84
CA GLN A 9 -36.58 52.45 33.22
C GLN A 9 -35.69 53.44 33.98
N HIS A 10 -34.64 54.01 33.35
CA HIS A 10 -33.81 55.04 33.96
C HIS A 10 -34.60 56.34 34.19
N GLN A 11 -35.42 56.75 33.23
CA GLN A 11 -36.28 57.93 33.38
C GLN A 11 -37.31 57.73 34.52
N ARG A 12 -37.91 56.53 34.63
CA ARG A 12 -38.82 56.17 35.72
C ARG A 12 -38.13 56.14 37.08
N ALA A 13 -36.91 55.63 37.16
CA ALA A 13 -36.14 55.59 38.41
C ALA A 13 -35.80 57.01 38.90
N ILE A 14 -35.34 57.88 38.01
CA ILE A 14 -35.07 59.30 38.32
C ILE A 14 -36.34 60.01 38.77
N MET A 15 -37.45 59.85 38.04
CA MET A 15 -38.73 60.45 38.41
C MET A 15 -39.28 59.93 39.74
N LYS A 16 -38.99 58.67 40.09
CA LYS A 16 -39.40 58.08 41.39
C LYS A 16 -38.62 58.69 42.55
N VAL A 17 -37.31 58.87 42.39
CA VAL A 17 -36.44 59.51 43.39
C VAL A 17 -36.80 60.98 43.56
N VAL A 18 -37.01 61.72 42.48
CA VAL A 18 -37.43 63.13 42.52
C VAL A 18 -38.80 63.28 43.18
N ARG A 19 -39.77 62.42 42.87
CA ARG A 19 -41.10 62.43 43.53
C ARG A 19 -41.01 62.12 45.02
N GLN A 20 -40.16 61.18 45.41
CA GLN A 20 -39.99 60.83 46.83
C GLN A 20 -39.35 61.98 47.62
N MET A 21 -38.39 62.69 47.03
CA MET A 21 -37.82 63.90 47.65
C MET A 21 -38.82 65.05 47.75
N LEU A 22 -39.63 65.28 46.71
CA LEU A 22 -40.69 66.31 46.74
C LEU A 22 -41.77 65.99 47.79
N SER A 23 -42.14 64.72 47.93
CA SER A 23 -43.07 64.26 48.98
C SER A 23 -42.51 64.49 50.38
N GLN A 24 -41.26 64.08 50.64
CA GLN A 24 -40.62 64.27 51.95
C GLN A 24 -40.46 65.75 52.32
N PHE A 25 -40.27 66.62 51.33
CA PHE A 25 -40.21 68.07 51.53
C PHE A 25 -41.59 68.66 51.84
N ASN A 26 -42.62 68.21 51.13
CA ASN A 26 -44.00 68.67 51.34
C ASN A 26 -44.56 68.20 52.69
N ASP A 27 -44.23 66.98 53.12
CA ASP A 27 -44.63 66.46 54.44
C ASP A 27 -43.93 67.24 55.58
N ARG A 28 -42.67 67.63 55.42
CA ARG A 28 -41.94 68.48 56.39
C ARG A 28 -42.44 69.93 56.46
N LEU A 29 -43.04 70.44 55.39
CA LEU A 29 -43.69 71.75 55.36
C LEU A 29 -45.07 71.72 56.02
N MET A 30 -45.80 70.61 55.88
CA MET A 30 -47.16 70.46 56.42
C MET A 30 -47.22 70.09 57.91
N ASP A 31 -46.14 69.53 58.48
CA ASP A 31 -46.01 69.34 59.94
C ASP A 31 -45.77 70.66 60.71
N ASN A 32 -45.51 71.78 60.01
CA ASN A 32 -45.31 73.10 60.63
C ASN A 32 -46.47 74.04 60.33
N ASN A 33 -47.56 73.96 61.11
CA ASN A 33 -48.62 74.97 61.10
C ASN A 33 -49.06 75.36 62.53
N PHE A 34 -48.44 76.39 63.12
CA PHE A 34 -49.09 77.65 63.56
C PHE A 34 -48.13 78.54 64.40
N SER A 35 -48.11 79.84 64.10
CA SER A 35 -47.69 80.99 64.93
C SER A 35 -46.76 80.74 66.13
N SER A 36 -45.49 81.16 66.02
CA SER A 36 -44.83 82.11 66.95
C SER A 36 -43.32 82.25 66.69
N VAL A 37 -42.84 83.49 66.67
CA VAL A 37 -41.45 83.94 66.87
C VAL A 37 -40.38 83.37 65.92
N ILE A 38 -39.98 84.19 64.94
CA ILE A 38 -38.78 83.99 64.12
C ILE A 38 -37.53 84.19 65.00
N THR A 39 -36.76 83.12 65.22
CA THR A 39 -35.41 83.18 65.81
C THR A 39 -34.37 82.70 64.79
N ALA A 40 -33.16 83.28 64.83
CA ALA A 40 -32.06 83.05 63.88
C ALA A 40 -31.56 81.59 63.76
N GLY A 41 -31.95 80.70 64.68
CA GLY A 41 -31.55 79.28 64.68
C GLY A 41 -32.17 78.44 63.55
N THR A 42 -33.39 78.73 63.13
CA THR A 42 -34.08 77.99 62.06
C THR A 42 -33.48 78.29 60.67
N TYR A 43 -33.01 79.52 60.44
CA TYR A 43 -32.28 79.88 59.22
C TYR A 43 -30.92 79.18 59.11
N ASN A 44 -30.19 79.05 60.23
CA ASN A 44 -28.90 78.34 60.25
C ASN A 44 -29.06 76.83 59.99
N THR A 45 -30.18 76.25 60.43
CA THR A 45 -30.46 74.82 60.23
C THR A 45 -30.89 74.51 58.78
N ALA A 46 -31.74 75.36 58.20
CA ALA A 46 -32.15 75.25 56.79
C ALA A 46 -31.00 75.53 55.81
N THR A 47 -30.12 76.49 56.12
CA THR A 47 -28.92 76.78 55.32
C THR A 47 -27.90 75.63 55.38
N ALA A 48 -27.71 74.99 56.54
CA ALA A 48 -26.86 73.80 56.66
C ALA A 48 -27.38 72.60 55.82
N GLN A 49 -28.70 72.35 55.83
CA GLN A 49 -29.33 71.30 55.02
C GLN A 49 -29.20 71.57 53.51
N LEU A 50 -29.34 72.83 53.08
CA LEU A 50 -29.11 73.23 51.68
C LEU A 50 -27.66 73.02 51.26
N GLN A 51 -26.70 73.25 52.16
CA GLN A 51 -25.28 73.07 51.91
C GLN A 51 -24.89 71.57 51.81
N GLU A 52 -25.57 70.71 52.57
CA GLU A 52 -25.44 69.26 52.50
C GLU A 52 -26.07 68.68 51.22
N LEU A 53 -27.23 69.19 50.80
CA LEU A 53 -27.84 68.92 49.49
C LEU A 53 -26.92 69.32 48.35
N TYR A 54 -26.26 70.47 48.45
CA TYR A 54 -25.31 70.94 47.44
C TYR A 54 -24.07 70.04 47.35
N LYS A 55 -23.55 69.55 48.49
CA LYS A 55 -22.48 68.55 48.52
C LYS A 55 -22.90 67.23 47.88
N MET A 56 -24.10 66.73 48.19
CA MET A 56 -24.63 65.51 47.57
C MET A 56 -24.82 65.68 46.06
N LEU A 57 -25.30 66.85 45.62
CA LEU A 57 -25.46 67.16 44.20
C LEU A 57 -24.11 67.16 43.47
N ASN A 58 -23.06 67.72 44.06
CA ASN A 58 -21.72 67.71 43.49
C ASN A 58 -21.13 66.29 43.40
N ILE A 59 -21.34 65.45 44.42
CA ILE A 59 -20.91 64.04 44.42
C ILE A 59 -21.66 63.26 43.33
N LEU A 60 -22.97 63.46 43.21
CA LEU A 60 -23.80 62.85 42.17
C LEU A 60 -23.36 63.29 40.78
N SER A 61 -23.07 64.58 40.58
CA SER A 61 -22.56 65.11 39.32
C SER A 61 -21.23 64.45 38.93
N GLY A 62 -20.28 64.34 39.86
CA GLY A 62 -19.01 63.66 39.60
C GLY A 62 -19.16 62.16 39.35
N SER A 63 -20.14 61.52 40.00
CA SER A 63 -20.46 60.10 39.77
C SER A 63 -21.07 59.87 38.39
N ILE A 64 -21.92 60.78 37.92
CA ILE A 64 -22.51 60.75 36.58
C ILE A 64 -21.43 60.96 35.51
N GLU A 65 -20.50 61.90 35.75
CA GLU A 65 -19.39 62.14 34.84
C GLU A 65 -18.45 60.93 34.74
N ALA A 66 -18.13 60.28 35.87
CA ALA A 66 -17.38 59.03 35.90
C ALA A 66 -18.09 57.90 35.14
N LEU A 67 -19.40 57.74 35.35
CA LEU A 67 -20.20 56.74 34.63
C LEU A 67 -20.25 57.01 33.12
N ASN A 68 -20.32 58.28 32.71
CA ASN A 68 -20.32 58.65 31.31
C ASN A 68 -18.98 58.33 30.65
N ASN A 69 -17.86 58.59 31.35
CA ASN A 69 -16.52 58.22 30.88
C ASN A 69 -16.35 56.70 30.78
N ASP A 70 -16.87 55.93 31.74
CA ASP A 70 -16.85 54.48 31.70
C ASP A 70 -17.70 53.92 30.55
N GLN A 71 -18.86 54.53 30.27
CA GLN A 71 -19.73 54.16 29.15
C GLN A 71 -19.05 54.41 27.80
N GLU A 72 -18.35 55.54 27.66
CA GLU A 72 -17.58 55.85 26.46
C GLU A 72 -16.43 54.86 26.25
N ARG A 73 -15.69 54.52 27.33
CA ARG A 73 -14.64 53.49 27.29
C ARG A 73 -15.20 52.14 26.85
N LEU A 74 -16.29 51.67 27.46
CA LEU A 74 -16.91 50.39 27.13
C LEU A 74 -17.45 50.36 25.70
N SER A 75 -17.99 51.48 25.21
CA SER A 75 -18.43 51.62 23.81
C SER A 75 -17.26 51.45 22.84
N ASN A 76 -16.12 52.10 23.12
CA ASN A 76 -14.91 52.00 22.32
C ASN A 76 -14.33 50.58 22.33
N GLU A 77 -14.29 49.92 23.50
CA GLU A 77 -13.87 48.52 23.62
C GLU A 77 -14.79 47.58 22.82
N SER A 78 -16.11 47.79 22.90
CA SER A 78 -17.09 47.01 22.14
C SER A 78 -16.91 47.17 20.63
N LEU A 79 -16.66 48.39 20.15
CA LEU A 79 -16.35 48.68 18.74
C LEU A 79 -15.07 47.95 18.30
N GLN A 80 -14.03 47.97 19.14
CA GLN A 80 -12.76 47.30 18.84
C GLN A 80 -12.92 45.77 18.77
N ILE A 81 -13.70 45.18 19.68
CA ILE A 81 -14.07 43.76 19.67
C ILE A 81 -14.84 43.41 18.39
N GLN A 82 -15.79 44.27 18.01
CA GLN A 82 -16.62 44.06 16.83
C GLN A 82 -15.82 44.06 15.51
N VAL A 83 -14.67 44.73 15.47
CA VAL A 83 -13.75 44.71 14.31
C VAL A 83 -12.74 43.56 14.39
N THR A 84 -12.21 43.25 15.57
CA THR A 84 -11.19 42.21 15.75
C THR A 84 -11.74 40.79 15.59
N ILE A 85 -12.98 40.52 16.03
CA ILE A 85 -13.61 39.20 15.87
C ILE A 85 -13.67 38.78 14.39
N PRO A 86 -14.24 39.58 13.46
CA PRO A 86 -14.27 39.25 12.03
C PRO A 86 -12.89 38.94 11.44
N SER A 87 -11.89 39.77 11.75
CA SER A 87 -10.52 39.58 11.27
C SER A 87 -9.92 38.26 11.76
N LEU A 88 -10.09 37.94 13.05
CA LEU A 88 -9.62 36.67 13.60
C LEU A 88 -10.38 35.47 13.02
N THR A 89 -11.68 35.58 12.78
CA THR A 89 -12.43 34.51 12.08
C THR A 89 -11.96 34.30 10.65
N GLU A 90 -11.56 35.36 9.94
CA GLU A 90 -11.00 35.24 8.59
C GLU A 90 -9.67 34.50 8.62
N GLU A 91 -8.74 34.89 9.51
CA GLU A 91 -7.46 34.20 9.69
C GLU A 91 -7.65 32.74 10.11
N LEU A 92 -8.58 32.45 11.02
CA LEU A 92 -8.93 31.09 11.42
C LEU A 92 -9.45 30.26 10.23
N SER A 93 -10.23 30.87 9.33
CA SER A 93 -10.72 30.19 8.13
C SER A 93 -9.61 29.86 7.14
N LYS A 94 -8.64 30.78 6.94
CA LYS A 94 -7.43 30.54 6.12
C LYS A 94 -6.59 29.40 6.69
N VAL A 95 -6.35 29.41 8.00
CA VAL A 95 -5.60 28.35 8.68
C VAL A 95 -6.33 27.00 8.56
N LYS A 96 -7.66 26.98 8.71
CA LYS A 96 -8.45 25.76 8.55
C LYS A 96 -8.33 25.17 7.14
N LEU A 97 -8.41 26.00 6.10
CA LEU A 97 -8.23 25.57 4.72
C LEU A 97 -6.83 25.01 4.49
N SER A 98 -5.79 25.72 4.98
CA SER A 98 -4.40 25.26 4.87
C SER A 98 -4.15 23.91 5.57
N ILE A 99 -4.76 23.70 6.75
CA ILE A 99 -4.70 22.41 7.45
C ILE A 99 -5.40 21.31 6.64
N GLN A 100 -6.55 21.61 6.04
CA GLN A 100 -7.30 20.65 5.22
C GLN A 100 -6.53 20.25 3.95
N GLU A 101 -5.90 21.20 3.28
CA GLU A 101 -5.04 20.96 2.11
C GLU A 101 -3.82 20.12 2.50
N SER A 102 -3.14 20.49 3.59
CA SER A 102 -1.98 19.75 4.11
C SER A 102 -2.34 18.32 4.51
N SER A 103 -3.53 18.11 5.09
CA SER A 103 -4.04 16.79 5.46
C SER A 103 -4.29 15.93 4.22
N SER A 104 -4.93 16.49 3.19
CA SER A 104 -5.18 15.81 1.92
C SER A 104 -3.88 15.45 1.21
N PHE A 105 -2.88 16.34 1.25
CA PHE A 105 -1.54 16.06 0.72
C PHE A 105 -0.84 14.93 1.48
N LEU A 106 -0.92 14.93 2.81
CA LEU A 106 -0.31 13.91 3.65
C LEU A 106 -0.93 12.53 3.44
N GLU A 107 -2.24 12.44 3.18
CA GLU A 107 -2.89 11.19 2.75
C GLU A 107 -2.35 10.70 1.41
N GLY A 108 -2.17 11.59 0.44
CA GLY A 108 -1.55 11.24 -0.85
C GLY A 108 -0.12 10.72 -0.69
N VAL A 109 0.68 11.36 0.17
CA VAL A 109 2.05 10.91 0.48
C VAL A 109 2.06 9.53 1.15
N LYS A 110 1.16 9.29 2.11
CA LYS A 110 1.03 7.96 2.76
C LYS A 110 0.69 6.87 1.75
N HIS A 111 -0.29 7.14 0.88
CA HIS A 111 -0.65 6.19 -0.16
C HIS A 111 0.53 5.85 -1.08
N ASN A 112 1.29 6.87 -1.50
CA ASN A 112 2.50 6.66 -2.31
C ASN A 112 3.56 5.87 -1.55
N GLN A 113 3.71 6.11 -0.24
CA GLN A 113 4.64 5.36 0.61
C GLN A 113 4.25 3.88 0.70
N ASP A 114 2.96 3.56 0.80
CA ASP A 114 2.46 2.19 0.83
C ASP A 114 2.76 1.44 -0.48
N ILE A 115 2.56 2.11 -1.63
CA ILE A 115 2.91 1.56 -2.95
C ILE A 115 4.41 1.29 -3.03
N LEU A 116 5.25 2.25 -2.62
CA LEU A 116 6.70 2.09 -2.63
C LEU A 116 7.17 0.94 -1.72
N ASN A 117 6.57 0.79 -0.55
CA ASN A 117 6.87 -0.33 0.35
C ASN A 117 6.49 -1.69 -0.27
N GLN A 118 5.37 -1.75 -1.00
CA GLN A 118 4.96 -2.95 -1.72
C GLN A 118 5.93 -3.28 -2.88
N ASP A 119 6.36 -2.27 -3.63
CA ASP A 119 7.33 -2.44 -4.71
C ASP A 119 8.71 -2.87 -4.18
N LEU A 120 9.15 -2.31 -3.05
CA LEU A 120 10.38 -2.74 -2.38
C LEU A 120 10.31 -4.22 -1.97
N ALA A 121 9.22 -4.66 -1.34
CA ALA A 121 9.04 -6.06 -0.98
C ALA A 121 9.05 -6.99 -2.20
N SER A 122 8.44 -6.56 -3.32
CA SER A 122 8.46 -7.29 -4.59
C SER A 122 9.86 -7.39 -5.21
N ILE A 123 10.66 -6.32 -5.10
CA ILE A 123 12.05 -6.30 -5.58
C ILE A 123 12.93 -7.19 -4.70
N GLU A 124 12.79 -7.11 -3.38
CA GLU A 124 13.50 -7.98 -2.43
C GLU A 124 13.22 -9.46 -2.69
N GLU A 125 11.97 -9.83 -2.96
CA GLU A 125 11.59 -11.19 -3.38
C GLU A 125 12.33 -11.60 -4.65
N LYS A 126 12.34 -10.75 -5.69
CA LYS A 126 13.05 -11.03 -6.95
C LYS A 126 14.55 -11.16 -6.75
N ILE A 127 15.16 -10.34 -5.91
CA ILE A 127 16.59 -10.40 -5.61
C ILE A 127 16.93 -11.70 -4.88
N ASN A 128 16.10 -12.09 -3.90
CA ASN A 128 16.27 -13.35 -3.19
C ASN A 128 16.13 -14.54 -4.14
N ASP A 129 15.17 -14.51 -5.07
CA ASP A 129 15.03 -15.53 -6.11
C ASP A 129 16.30 -15.66 -6.97
N LEU A 130 16.90 -14.53 -7.36
CA LEU A 130 18.11 -14.49 -8.21
C LEU A 130 19.33 -15.17 -7.57
N GLN A 131 19.43 -15.19 -6.24
CA GLN A 131 20.55 -15.83 -5.53
C GLN A 131 20.63 -17.34 -5.76
N TYR A 132 19.50 -17.97 -6.10
CA TYR A 132 19.38 -19.43 -6.23
C TYR A 132 19.08 -19.88 -7.67
N VAL A 133 19.15 -18.97 -8.64
CA VAL A 133 18.85 -19.30 -10.03
C VAL A 133 19.92 -20.23 -10.60
N SER A 134 19.45 -21.35 -11.17
CA SER A 134 20.27 -22.26 -11.97
C SER A 134 19.81 -22.29 -13.41
N TYR A 135 20.74 -22.59 -14.31
CA TYR A 135 20.55 -22.64 -15.76
C TYR A 135 20.98 -23.97 -16.39
N ASP A 136 21.10 -25.04 -15.62
CA ASP A 136 21.51 -26.36 -16.12
C ASP A 136 20.42 -27.44 -15.97
N GLY A 137 19.22 -27.02 -15.59
CA GLY A 137 18.12 -27.95 -15.28
C GLY A 137 18.17 -28.56 -13.89
N THR A 138 19.08 -28.13 -13.03
CA THR A 138 19.20 -28.58 -11.66
C THR A 138 18.94 -27.43 -10.69
N PHE A 139 18.20 -27.66 -9.61
CA PHE A 139 17.91 -26.64 -8.60
C PHE A 139 17.86 -27.26 -7.22
N ILE A 140 18.47 -26.61 -6.22
CA ILE A 140 18.39 -26.99 -4.81
C ILE A 140 17.54 -25.96 -4.07
N TRP A 141 16.41 -26.41 -3.56
CA TRP A 141 15.52 -25.63 -2.73
C TRP A 141 15.88 -25.78 -1.26
N LYS A 142 16.38 -24.70 -0.66
CA LYS A 142 16.48 -24.57 0.80
C LYS A 142 15.17 -24.02 1.35
N ILE A 143 14.48 -24.80 2.18
CA ILE A 143 13.24 -24.44 2.83
C ILE A 143 13.55 -24.19 4.31
N THR A 144 13.69 -22.93 4.70
CA THR A 144 13.86 -22.50 6.10
C THR A 144 12.50 -22.31 6.79
N ASN A 145 12.49 -22.08 8.10
CA ASN A 145 11.26 -21.80 8.87
C ASN A 145 10.24 -22.93 8.70
N PHE A 146 10.72 -24.18 8.68
CA PHE A 146 9.92 -25.33 8.32
C PHE A 146 8.73 -25.52 9.28
N LYS A 147 8.96 -25.36 10.59
CA LYS A 147 7.92 -25.50 11.62
C LYS A 147 6.78 -24.52 11.41
N GLU A 148 7.08 -23.26 11.15
CA GLU A 148 6.08 -22.23 10.86
C GLU A 148 5.28 -22.58 9.61
N LYS A 149 5.96 -22.89 8.49
CA LYS A 149 5.30 -23.29 7.24
C LYS A 149 4.46 -24.55 7.39
N MET A 150 4.86 -25.49 8.25
CA MET A 150 4.08 -26.69 8.55
C MET A 150 2.80 -26.32 9.33
N ILE A 151 2.89 -25.45 10.35
CA ILE A 151 1.72 -24.95 11.08
C ILE A 151 0.74 -24.26 10.12
N ASP A 152 1.25 -23.42 9.22
CA ASP A 152 0.46 -22.71 8.21
C ASP A 152 -0.26 -23.65 7.26
N ALA A 153 0.40 -24.73 6.85
CA ALA A 153 -0.17 -25.77 6.00
C ALA A 153 -1.20 -26.63 6.75
N GLN A 154 -1.00 -26.87 8.05
CA GLN A 154 -1.94 -27.60 8.90
C GLN A 154 -3.18 -26.76 9.23
N SER A 155 -3.01 -25.47 9.47
CA SER A 155 -4.09 -24.52 9.73
C SER A 155 -4.80 -24.04 8.45
N GLU A 156 -4.36 -24.53 7.29
CA GLU A 156 -4.90 -24.17 5.96
C GLU A 156 -4.77 -22.68 5.61
N ARG A 157 -3.94 -21.92 6.34
CA ARG A 157 -3.65 -20.50 6.06
C ARG A 157 -2.82 -20.37 4.78
N GLN A 158 -1.85 -21.27 4.63
CA GLN A 158 -1.05 -21.37 3.42
C GLN A 158 -0.80 -22.85 3.09
N THR A 159 -1.60 -23.40 2.18
CA THR A 159 -1.57 -24.83 1.86
C THR A 159 -0.36 -25.27 1.04
N SER A 160 0.29 -24.35 0.33
CA SER A 160 1.45 -24.64 -0.51
C SER A 160 2.44 -23.49 -0.57
N ILE A 161 3.69 -23.85 -0.85
CA ILE A 161 4.80 -22.91 -1.09
C ILE A 161 5.40 -23.17 -2.48
N TYR A 162 5.97 -22.14 -3.08
CA TYR A 162 6.66 -22.23 -4.37
C TYR A 162 8.16 -22.06 -4.18
N SER A 163 8.94 -22.76 -4.99
CA SER A 163 10.36 -22.48 -5.09
C SER A 163 10.63 -21.23 -5.95
N PRO A 164 11.80 -20.61 -5.77
CA PRO A 164 12.39 -19.76 -6.80
C PRO A 164 12.40 -20.45 -8.17
N PRO A 165 12.31 -19.68 -9.28
CA PRO A 165 12.39 -20.23 -10.61
C PRO A 165 13.81 -20.69 -10.95
N PHE A 166 13.90 -21.76 -11.73
CA PHE A 166 15.14 -22.26 -12.31
C PHE A 166 14.93 -22.61 -13.78
N TYR A 167 16.03 -22.77 -14.51
CA TYR A 167 16.04 -22.81 -15.97
C TYR A 167 16.80 -24.02 -16.49
N SER A 168 16.44 -24.46 -17.69
CA SER A 168 17.18 -25.51 -18.40
C SER A 168 18.47 -25.02 -19.06
N SER A 169 18.50 -23.73 -19.41
CA SER A 169 19.60 -22.97 -20.01
C SER A 169 19.27 -21.47 -19.90
N PRO A 170 20.22 -20.55 -20.15
CA PRO A 170 19.92 -19.11 -20.17
C PRO A 170 18.79 -18.69 -21.12
N THR A 171 18.55 -19.47 -22.18
CA THR A 171 17.50 -19.27 -23.19
C THR A 171 16.46 -20.40 -23.19
N GLY A 172 16.42 -21.17 -22.10
CA GLY A 172 15.70 -22.43 -21.99
C GLY A 172 14.33 -22.33 -21.33
N TYR A 173 13.79 -23.48 -20.93
CA TYR A 173 12.53 -23.56 -20.19
C TYR A 173 12.68 -22.90 -18.83
N LYS A 174 11.68 -22.10 -18.43
CA LYS A 174 11.53 -21.58 -17.07
C LYS A 174 10.62 -22.51 -16.27
N MET A 175 11.08 -22.92 -15.09
CA MET A 175 10.44 -23.96 -14.29
C MET A 175 10.49 -23.59 -12.81
N ARG A 176 9.62 -24.18 -11.99
CA ARG A 176 9.71 -24.12 -10.53
C ARG A 176 9.06 -25.34 -9.88
N ALA A 177 9.25 -25.52 -8.59
CA ALA A 177 8.57 -26.52 -7.78
C ALA A 177 7.44 -25.90 -6.95
N ARG A 178 6.42 -26.70 -6.64
CA ARG A 178 5.35 -26.38 -5.69
C ARG A 178 5.25 -27.50 -4.66
N LEU A 179 5.33 -27.15 -3.39
CA LEU A 179 5.31 -28.09 -2.27
C LEU A 179 4.07 -27.88 -1.41
N TYR A 180 3.38 -28.98 -1.11
CA TYR A 180 2.34 -29.02 -0.10
C TYR A 180 2.87 -29.82 1.09
N LEU A 181 3.26 -29.10 2.14
CA LEU A 181 3.83 -29.70 3.35
C LEU A 181 2.83 -30.65 4.02
N ASN A 182 1.55 -30.30 4.05
CA ASN A 182 0.48 -31.13 4.62
C ASN A 182 -0.28 -31.96 3.56
N GLY A 183 0.32 -32.15 2.38
CA GLY A 183 -0.24 -32.93 1.28
C GLY A 183 -1.37 -32.26 0.49
N ASP A 184 -1.64 -32.81 -0.69
CA ASP A 184 -2.69 -32.36 -1.61
C ASP A 184 -3.58 -33.51 -2.08
N GLY A 185 -4.84 -33.21 -2.42
CA GLY A 185 -5.80 -34.18 -2.93
C GLY A 185 -5.95 -35.43 -2.05
N ASN A 186 -5.76 -36.61 -2.65
CA ASN A 186 -5.87 -37.91 -1.96
C ASN A 186 -4.69 -38.24 -1.03
N ALA A 187 -3.65 -37.40 -1.01
CA ALA A 187 -2.47 -37.54 -0.15
C ALA A 187 -2.49 -36.56 1.03
N ARG A 188 -3.49 -35.68 1.09
CA ARG A 188 -3.67 -34.68 2.16
C ARG A 188 -3.61 -35.32 3.55
N ARG A 189 -2.88 -34.68 4.46
CA ARG A 189 -2.63 -35.09 5.86
C ARG A 189 -1.94 -36.46 6.04
N THR A 190 -1.52 -37.12 4.97
CA THR A 190 -0.80 -38.41 5.04
C THR A 190 0.61 -38.33 4.47
N HIS A 191 0.79 -37.57 3.39
CA HIS A 191 2.08 -37.40 2.72
C HIS A 191 2.31 -35.94 2.38
N MET A 192 3.58 -35.56 2.30
CA MET A 192 4.01 -34.36 1.62
C MET A 192 3.87 -34.56 0.11
N SER A 193 3.32 -33.57 -0.59
CA SER A 193 3.11 -33.63 -2.04
C SER A 193 4.02 -32.63 -2.75
N LEU A 194 4.74 -33.08 -3.78
CA LEU A 194 5.72 -32.27 -4.50
C LEU A 194 5.41 -32.26 -5.99
N PHE A 195 5.29 -31.06 -6.56
CA PHE A 195 4.89 -30.85 -7.94
C PHE A 195 5.88 -30.00 -8.70
N PHE A 196 6.02 -30.31 -9.99
CA PHE A 196 6.71 -29.51 -10.98
C PHE A 196 5.74 -28.51 -11.62
N VAL A 197 6.24 -27.32 -11.93
CA VAL A 197 5.48 -26.26 -12.60
C VAL A 197 6.29 -25.75 -13.78
N LEU A 198 5.73 -25.86 -14.97
CA LEU A 198 6.25 -25.22 -16.17
C LEU A 198 5.76 -23.77 -16.22
N MET A 199 6.68 -22.82 -16.36
CA MET A 199 6.39 -21.39 -16.39
C MET A 199 6.59 -20.82 -17.79
N ARG A 200 5.88 -19.73 -18.09
CA ARG A 200 6.07 -18.99 -19.34
C ARG A 200 7.43 -18.28 -19.33
N SER A 201 8.15 -18.40 -20.44
CA SER A 201 9.43 -17.71 -20.67
C SER A 201 9.39 -16.88 -21.96
N LEU A 202 10.33 -15.95 -22.11
CA LEU A 202 10.49 -15.15 -23.33
C LEU A 202 10.87 -16.02 -24.53
N ASN A 203 11.59 -17.11 -24.28
CA ASN A 203 12.15 -18.00 -25.30
C ASN A 203 11.21 -19.17 -25.63
N ASP A 204 10.01 -19.26 -25.05
CA ASP A 204 9.04 -20.31 -25.37
C ASP A 204 8.78 -20.53 -26.88
N PRO A 205 8.75 -19.51 -27.78
CA PRO A 205 8.56 -19.73 -29.21
C PRO A 205 9.62 -20.61 -29.88
N ILE A 206 10.85 -20.66 -29.35
CA ILE A 206 11.97 -21.42 -29.93
C ILE A 206 12.20 -22.78 -29.23
N LEU A 207 11.41 -23.08 -28.20
CA LEU A 207 11.53 -24.33 -27.42
C LEU A 207 10.55 -25.38 -27.95
N LYS A 208 10.90 -26.66 -27.76
CA LYS A 208 10.06 -27.79 -28.14
C LYS A 208 8.91 -27.97 -27.14
N PHE A 209 7.69 -28.10 -27.64
CA PHE A 209 6.52 -28.47 -26.84
C PHE A 209 5.75 -29.63 -27.49
N PRO A 210 5.03 -30.46 -26.70
CA PRO A 210 4.93 -30.42 -25.24
C PRO A 210 6.23 -30.80 -24.53
N PHE A 211 6.41 -30.28 -23.32
CA PHE A 211 7.55 -30.60 -22.45
C PHE A 211 7.54 -32.09 -22.11
N ASN A 212 8.63 -32.80 -22.43
CA ASN A 212 8.70 -34.26 -22.30
C ASN A 212 10.06 -34.72 -21.75
N PHE A 213 10.58 -34.01 -20.74
CA PHE A 213 11.83 -34.36 -20.07
C PHE A 213 11.54 -34.99 -18.72
N LYS A 214 12.29 -36.05 -18.37
CA LYS A 214 12.13 -36.72 -17.08
C LYS A 214 12.44 -35.73 -15.96
N VAL A 215 11.52 -35.60 -15.01
CA VAL A 215 11.69 -34.77 -13.81
C VAL A 215 12.00 -35.70 -12.65
N THR A 216 13.07 -35.40 -11.91
CA THR A 216 13.49 -36.14 -10.72
C THR A 216 13.55 -35.20 -9.54
N PHE A 217 12.95 -35.60 -8.44
CA PHE A 217 13.04 -34.92 -7.15
C PHE A 217 13.88 -35.75 -6.19
N CYS A 218 14.63 -35.07 -5.32
CA CYS A 218 15.43 -35.66 -4.28
C CYS A 218 15.23 -34.87 -2.99
N LEU A 219 14.72 -35.51 -1.94
CA LEU A 219 14.68 -34.98 -0.58
C LEU A 219 15.94 -35.44 0.15
N TYR A 220 16.72 -34.47 0.63
CA TYR A 220 17.99 -34.75 1.29
C TYR A 220 17.82 -35.22 2.72
N ASP A 221 18.36 -36.40 3.01
CA ASP A 221 18.80 -36.79 4.34
C ASP A 221 20.04 -35.97 4.73
N GLN A 222 19.95 -35.26 5.85
CA GLN A 222 20.96 -34.35 6.40
C GLN A 222 21.85 -35.02 7.48
N THR A 223 21.80 -36.34 7.60
CA THR A 223 22.68 -37.15 8.47
C THR A 223 23.82 -37.75 7.67
N PRO A 224 24.88 -38.27 8.33
CA PRO A 224 25.95 -38.99 7.66
C PRO A 224 25.50 -40.23 6.88
N ALA A 225 24.29 -40.74 7.12
CA ALA A 225 23.74 -41.90 6.43
C ALA A 225 23.38 -41.59 4.96
N GLN A 226 23.09 -40.32 4.64
CA GLN A 226 22.76 -39.84 3.29
C GLN A 226 21.69 -40.69 2.55
N GLN A 227 20.69 -41.18 3.29
CA GLN A 227 19.56 -41.95 2.74
C GLN A 227 18.53 -41.01 2.10
N HIS A 228 18.92 -40.38 0.99
CA HIS A 228 18.06 -39.46 0.27
C HIS A 228 16.86 -40.18 -0.34
N ILE A 229 15.71 -39.51 -0.35
CA ILE A 229 14.49 -40.02 -1.01
C ILE A 229 14.45 -39.45 -2.42
N ILE A 230 14.45 -40.34 -3.41
CA ILE A 230 14.47 -39.95 -4.82
C ILE A 230 13.24 -40.53 -5.49
N ASP A 231 12.46 -39.67 -6.15
CA ASP A 231 11.34 -40.10 -6.97
C ASP A 231 11.30 -39.28 -8.26
N SER A 232 10.75 -39.86 -9.32
CA SER A 232 10.79 -39.27 -10.65
C SER A 232 9.57 -39.64 -11.47
N PHE A 233 9.20 -38.76 -12.38
CA PHE A 233 8.13 -39.02 -13.33
C PHE A 233 8.52 -38.54 -14.72
N ARG A 234 7.90 -39.13 -15.74
CA ARG A 234 7.93 -38.61 -17.12
C ARG A 234 6.63 -37.85 -17.39
N PRO A 235 6.70 -36.61 -17.89
CA PRO A 235 5.52 -35.82 -18.26
C PRO A 235 4.57 -36.57 -19.21
N ASP A 236 3.27 -36.50 -18.95
CA ASP A 236 2.26 -36.93 -19.92
C ASP A 236 2.04 -35.83 -20.97
N ILE A 237 2.49 -36.08 -22.20
CA ILE A 237 2.39 -35.14 -23.32
C ILE A 237 0.96 -34.74 -23.68
N LYS A 238 -0.06 -35.48 -23.22
CA LYS A 238 -1.48 -35.14 -23.41
C LYS A 238 -1.99 -34.16 -22.34
N SER A 239 -1.30 -34.04 -21.21
CA SER A 239 -1.68 -33.14 -20.13
C SER A 239 -1.46 -31.68 -20.50
N SER A 240 -2.39 -30.81 -20.09
CA SER A 240 -2.27 -29.36 -20.22
C SER A 240 -1.08 -28.79 -19.44
N SER A 241 -0.65 -29.47 -18.37
CA SER A 241 0.47 -29.09 -17.50
C SER A 241 1.79 -28.92 -18.24
N PHE A 242 1.97 -29.64 -19.36
CA PHE A 242 3.22 -29.69 -20.12
C PHE A 242 3.10 -29.10 -21.52
N GLN A 243 1.95 -28.51 -21.87
CA GLN A 243 1.81 -27.75 -23.10
C GLN A 243 2.57 -26.42 -23.02
N ARG A 244 2.74 -25.76 -24.16
CA ARG A 244 3.31 -24.42 -24.20
C ARG A 244 2.50 -23.48 -23.29
N PRO A 245 3.13 -22.83 -22.29
CA PRO A 245 2.44 -21.94 -21.37
C PRO A 245 1.71 -20.79 -22.08
N ARG A 246 0.45 -20.57 -21.70
CA ARG A 246 -0.36 -19.43 -22.16
C ARG A 246 -0.47 -18.35 -21.07
N SER A 247 -0.59 -18.78 -19.82
CA SER A 247 -0.52 -18.00 -18.59
C SER A 247 0.91 -17.94 -18.03
N ALA A 248 1.12 -17.19 -16.94
CA ALA A 248 2.42 -17.14 -16.25
C ALA A 248 2.93 -18.54 -15.83
N MET A 249 2.01 -19.45 -15.50
CA MET A 249 2.28 -20.83 -15.12
C MET A 249 1.23 -21.77 -15.66
N ASN A 250 1.66 -23.00 -15.94
CA ASN A 250 0.76 -24.13 -16.15
C ASN A 250 0.28 -24.73 -14.83
N ILE A 251 -0.68 -25.64 -14.94
CA ILE A 251 -1.13 -26.48 -13.82
C ILE A 251 0.04 -27.33 -13.33
N ALA A 252 0.20 -27.41 -12.01
CA ALA A 252 1.26 -28.18 -11.38
C ALA A 252 1.02 -29.68 -11.58
N SER A 253 2.09 -30.45 -11.84
CA SER A 253 2.03 -31.91 -12.01
C SER A 253 3.25 -32.56 -11.39
N GLY A 254 3.09 -33.73 -10.78
CA GLY A 254 4.13 -34.35 -9.97
C GLY A 254 3.61 -35.49 -9.12
N ILE A 255 4.06 -35.55 -7.87
CA ILE A 255 3.99 -36.75 -7.03
C ILE A 255 3.19 -36.43 -5.77
N PRO A 256 1.88 -36.79 -5.73
CA PRO A 256 1.03 -36.50 -4.57
C PRO A 256 1.52 -37.18 -3.28
N LYS A 257 1.99 -38.43 -3.36
CA LYS A 257 2.50 -39.19 -2.21
C LYS A 257 4.03 -39.24 -2.22
N PHE A 258 4.67 -38.07 -2.23
CA PHE A 258 6.13 -37.99 -2.37
C PHE A 258 6.88 -38.48 -1.13
N PHE A 259 6.44 -38.06 0.07
CA PHE A 259 7.10 -38.50 1.31
C PHE A 259 6.09 -38.63 2.48
N PRO A 260 6.11 -39.70 3.27
CA PRO A 260 5.18 -39.89 4.38
C PRO A 260 5.35 -38.81 5.46
N LEU A 261 4.23 -38.22 5.90
CA LEU A 261 4.27 -37.18 6.95
C LEU A 261 4.66 -37.73 8.32
N GLU A 262 4.32 -38.99 8.59
CA GLU A 262 4.67 -39.67 9.84
C GLU A 262 6.19 -39.61 10.11
N ILE A 263 7.02 -39.74 9.07
CA ILE A 263 8.48 -39.69 9.21
C ILE A 263 8.96 -38.25 9.48
N ILE A 264 8.35 -37.24 8.86
CA ILE A 264 8.68 -35.82 9.14
C ILE A 264 8.28 -35.44 10.57
N GLN A 265 7.16 -35.97 11.06
CA GLN A 265 6.62 -35.65 12.38
C GLN A 265 7.38 -36.30 13.53
N GLN A 266 8.20 -37.33 13.24
CA GLN A 266 9.09 -37.93 14.23
C GLN A 266 10.14 -36.91 14.71
N GLU A 267 10.36 -36.90 16.03
CA GLU A 267 11.39 -36.09 16.65
C GLU A 267 12.78 -36.58 16.19
N GLY A 268 13.63 -35.65 15.78
CA GLY A 268 14.97 -35.98 15.29
C GLY A 268 15.01 -36.60 13.88
N ASN A 269 13.96 -36.44 13.07
CA ASN A 269 13.97 -36.91 11.69
C ASN A 269 15.19 -36.38 10.90
N SER A 270 15.65 -37.19 9.95
CA SER A 270 16.88 -36.92 9.22
C SER A 270 16.73 -35.87 8.10
N TYR A 271 15.50 -35.54 7.72
CA TYR A 271 15.20 -34.68 6.56
C TYR A 271 14.98 -33.21 6.92
N VAL A 272 14.68 -32.91 8.18
CA VAL A 272 14.52 -31.56 8.73
C VAL A 272 15.48 -31.38 9.90
N ARG A 273 16.49 -30.52 9.70
CA ARG A 273 17.51 -30.18 10.70
C ARG A 273 17.65 -28.67 10.74
N ASP A 274 17.86 -28.12 11.94
CA ASP A 274 17.95 -26.67 12.15
C ASP A 274 16.81 -25.89 11.48
N ASP A 275 15.59 -26.42 11.64
CA ASP A 275 14.36 -25.89 11.06
C ASP A 275 14.40 -25.69 9.53
N THR A 276 15.22 -26.50 8.86
CA THR A 276 15.51 -26.41 7.43
C THR A 276 15.38 -27.77 6.73
N MET A 277 14.80 -27.76 5.54
CA MET A 277 14.68 -28.90 4.62
C MET A 277 15.34 -28.57 3.28
N PHE A 278 15.93 -29.57 2.61
CA PHE A 278 16.49 -29.40 1.27
C PHE A 278 15.85 -30.35 0.26
N ILE A 279 15.34 -29.80 -0.85
CA ILE A 279 14.78 -30.56 -1.97
C ILE A 279 15.52 -30.18 -3.25
N LYS A 280 16.05 -31.16 -3.97
CA LYS A 280 16.63 -30.98 -5.30
C LYS A 280 15.65 -31.36 -6.39
N ALA A 281 15.49 -30.51 -7.38
CA ALA A 281 14.85 -30.83 -8.65
C ALA A 281 15.92 -30.99 -9.73
N MET A 282 15.77 -32.01 -10.58
CA MET A 282 16.67 -32.30 -11.69
C MET A 282 15.86 -32.70 -12.91
N ILE A 283 16.13 -32.05 -14.04
CA ILE A 283 15.45 -32.34 -15.30
C ILE A 283 16.46 -32.95 -16.26
N ASP A 284 16.12 -34.13 -16.78
CA ASP A 284 16.99 -34.85 -17.70
C ASP A 284 16.88 -34.29 -19.12
N PHE A 285 17.78 -33.37 -19.44
CA PHE A 285 17.94 -32.80 -20.79
C PHE A 285 18.90 -33.59 -21.67
N ARG A 286 19.42 -34.76 -21.24
CA ARG A 286 20.35 -35.56 -22.06
C ARG A 286 19.68 -36.14 -23.31
N ASP A 287 18.37 -36.33 -23.26
CA ASP A 287 17.52 -36.72 -24.40
C ASP A 287 17.27 -35.55 -25.38
N ILE A 288 17.68 -34.31 -25.04
CA ILE A 288 17.76 -33.24 -26.03
C ILE A 288 18.88 -33.61 -26.97
N ASN A 289 18.53 -33.85 -28.23
CA ASN A 289 19.51 -33.90 -29.30
C ASN A 289 20.31 -32.58 -29.19
N LYS A 290 21.56 -32.61 -28.70
CA LYS A 290 22.50 -31.45 -28.63
C LYS A 290 22.82 -30.90 -30.02
N THR A 291 22.07 -31.35 -31.00
CA THR A 291 22.35 -31.39 -32.41
C THR A 291 21.59 -30.29 -33.16
N LEU A 292 20.98 -29.34 -32.44
CA LEU A 292 20.57 -28.07 -33.05
C LEU A 292 21.79 -27.19 -33.43
N LEU A 293 23.02 -27.58 -33.06
CA LEU A 293 24.27 -26.88 -33.40
C LEU A 293 25.47 -27.75 -33.89
N PRO A 294 25.26 -28.88 -34.61
CA PRO A 294 26.30 -29.40 -35.50
C PRO A 294 25.77 -29.93 -36.85
N TYR A 295 24.60 -29.46 -37.33
CA TYR A 295 24.13 -29.75 -38.70
C TYR A 295 23.96 -28.53 -39.61
N VAL A 296 24.30 -27.34 -39.13
CA VAL A 296 23.91 -26.07 -39.79
C VAL A 296 25.10 -25.32 -40.39
N LEU A 297 26.35 -25.76 -40.17
CA LEU A 297 27.53 -25.01 -40.63
C LEU A 297 28.10 -25.40 -41.99
N ASN A 298 27.58 -26.45 -42.66
CA ASN A 298 28.17 -26.92 -43.93
C ASN A 298 27.31 -26.72 -45.19
N LEU A 299 26.12 -26.13 -45.08
CA LEU A 299 25.32 -25.63 -46.21
C LEU A 299 24.62 -24.35 -45.75
N ASN A 300 24.72 -23.28 -46.53
CA ASN A 300 24.27 -21.93 -46.17
C ASN A 300 22.81 -21.94 -45.65
N PRO A 301 22.59 -21.86 -44.33
CA PRO A 301 21.36 -22.38 -43.70
C PRO A 301 20.23 -21.36 -43.55
N GLY A 302 20.40 -20.15 -44.10
CA GLY A 302 19.46 -19.04 -43.91
C GLY A 302 18.22 -19.06 -44.81
N LEU A 303 18.10 -20.02 -45.73
CA LEU A 303 17.03 -20.01 -46.73
C LEU A 303 15.99 -21.09 -46.44
N PRO A 304 14.68 -20.77 -46.53
CA PRO A 304 13.61 -21.77 -46.45
C PRO A 304 13.85 -22.93 -47.44
N THR A 305 13.41 -24.14 -47.08
CA THR A 305 13.71 -25.37 -47.85
C THR A 305 13.31 -25.28 -49.32
N HIS A 306 12.23 -24.56 -49.65
CA HIS A 306 11.80 -24.35 -51.04
C HIS A 306 12.79 -23.50 -51.83
N VAL A 307 13.39 -22.46 -51.22
CA VAL A 307 14.39 -21.60 -51.86
C VAL A 307 15.68 -22.37 -52.10
N GLN A 308 16.07 -23.23 -51.16
CA GLN A 308 17.23 -24.11 -51.35
C GLN A 308 17.01 -25.08 -52.52
N GLN A 309 15.80 -25.65 -52.63
CA GLN A 309 15.43 -26.55 -53.71
C GLN A 309 15.39 -25.85 -55.09
N GLU A 310 14.87 -24.61 -55.15
CA GLU A 310 14.91 -23.80 -56.37
C GLU A 310 16.34 -23.48 -56.79
N MET A 311 17.21 -23.07 -55.85
CA MET A 311 18.61 -22.78 -56.16
C MET A 311 19.36 -24.02 -56.65
N ILE A 312 19.08 -25.19 -56.08
CA ILE A 312 19.65 -26.46 -56.55
C ILE A 312 19.16 -26.77 -57.97
N MET A 313 17.86 -26.61 -58.26
CA MET A 313 17.31 -26.81 -59.60
C MET A 313 17.94 -25.87 -60.63
N GLN A 314 18.08 -24.58 -60.29
CA GLN A 314 18.70 -23.57 -61.16
C GLN A 314 20.18 -23.89 -61.45
N GLU A 315 20.94 -24.34 -60.46
CA GLU A 315 22.35 -24.72 -60.65
C GLU A 315 22.49 -26.01 -61.49
N VAL A 316 21.56 -26.96 -61.36
CA VAL A 316 21.51 -28.17 -62.20
C VAL A 316 21.18 -27.82 -63.64
N GLU A 317 20.23 -26.91 -63.89
CA GLU A 317 19.92 -26.41 -65.23
C GLU A 317 21.11 -25.68 -65.86
N ARG A 318 21.77 -24.80 -65.11
CA ARG A 318 22.98 -24.08 -65.56
C ARG A 318 24.08 -25.04 -66.00
N ARG A 319 24.32 -26.12 -65.25
CA ARG A 319 25.33 -27.15 -65.59
C ARG A 319 24.92 -27.98 -66.80
N SER A 320 23.64 -28.30 -66.92
CA SER A 320 23.09 -29.04 -68.07
C SER A 320 23.23 -28.24 -69.36
N GLN A 321 23.01 -26.92 -69.31
CA GLN A 321 23.23 -26.00 -70.43
C GLN A 321 24.71 -25.82 -70.76
N GLN A 322 25.62 -25.89 -69.78
CA GLN A 322 27.06 -25.86 -70.06
C GLN A 322 27.58 -27.16 -70.70
N GLN A 323 27.00 -28.31 -70.37
CA GLN A 323 27.36 -29.59 -71.00
C GLN A 323 26.85 -29.72 -72.45
N SER A 324 25.72 -29.10 -72.80
CA SER A 324 25.21 -29.13 -74.17
C SER A 324 26.02 -28.26 -75.16
N VAL A 325 26.73 -27.24 -74.67
CA VAL A 325 27.60 -26.38 -75.49
C VAL A 325 28.97 -27.03 -75.78
N ALA A 326 29.35 -28.06 -75.02
CA ALA A 326 30.69 -28.66 -75.08
C ALA A 326 30.82 -29.93 -75.97
N GLN A 327 29.79 -30.33 -76.72
CA GLN A 327 29.92 -31.47 -77.65
C GLN A 327 30.46 -31.03 -79.03
N PRO A 328 31.65 -31.49 -79.47
CA PRO A 328 32.16 -31.18 -80.80
C PRO A 328 31.44 -32.01 -81.88
N LYS A 329 30.93 -31.33 -82.93
CA LYS A 329 30.44 -31.98 -84.16
C LYS A 329 31.61 -32.67 -84.87
N ILE A 330 31.60 -34.00 -84.90
CA ILE A 330 32.51 -34.79 -85.74
C ILE A 330 31.88 -34.88 -87.15
N PRO A 331 32.60 -34.53 -88.23
CA PRO A 331 32.05 -34.63 -89.58
C PRO A 331 32.07 -36.08 -90.09
N PRO A 332 31.08 -36.49 -90.91
CA PRO A 332 30.99 -37.85 -91.42
C PRO A 332 32.05 -38.10 -92.51
N LYS A 333 32.54 -39.35 -92.58
CA LYS A 333 33.40 -39.84 -93.66
C LYS A 333 32.59 -40.24 -94.88
#